data_AF-A0ABD0R1M0-F1
#
_entry.id   AF-A0ABD0R1M0-F1
#
_cell.length_a   1.000
_cell.length_b   1.000
_cell.length_c   1.000
_cell.angle_alpha   90.00
_cell.angle_beta   90.00
_cell.angle_gamma   90.00
#
_symmetry.space_group_name_H-M   'P 1'
#
loop_
_entity.id
_entity.type
_entity.pdbx_description
1 polymer ?
#
loop_
_entity_poly.entity_id
_entity_poly.type
_entity_poly.pdbx_seq_one_letter_code
_entity_poly.pdbx_strand_id
1 'polypeptide(L)' 'HGGLNQLGGMFVNGRPLPEVIRQRIVDMAHQGVRPCDISRQLRVSHGCVSKILG' A
#
# COMPACT_ATOMS: atom_id res chain seq x y z
N HIS A 1 -13.08 -12.55 6.20
CA HIS A 1 -13.61 -11.19 6.37
C HIS A 1 -12.50 -10.18 6.06
N GLY A 2 -12.69 -9.36 5.03
CA GLY A 2 -11.84 -8.19 4.81
C GLY A 2 -12.15 -7.11 5.85
N GLY A 3 -11.13 -6.36 6.27
CA GLY A 3 -11.24 -5.22 7.16
C GLY A 3 -10.87 -3.92 6.46
N LEU A 4 -11.18 -2.79 7.11
CA LEU A 4 -10.71 -1.47 6.72
C LEU A 4 -9.59 -1.04 7.66
N ASN A 5 -8.48 -0.57 7.09
CA ASN A 5 -7.41 0.02 7.89
C ASN A 5 -7.76 1.46 8.30
N GLN A 6 -6.89 2.10 9.09
CA GLN A 6 -7.07 3.49 9.56
C GLN A 6 -7.12 4.54 8.45
N LEU A 7 -6.65 4.19 7.23
CA LEU A 7 -6.68 5.05 6.05
C LEU A 7 -7.93 4.77 5.18
N GLY A 8 -8.83 3.88 5.62
CA GLY A 8 -10.02 3.48 4.87
C GLY A 8 -9.74 2.58 3.67
N GLY A 9 -8.57 1.94 3.63
CA GLY A 9 -8.20 0.96 2.61
C GLY A 9 -8.57 -0.46 3.03
N MET A 10 -9.05 -1.25 2.06
CA MET A 10 -9.41 -2.65 2.29
C MET A 10 -8.17 -3.51 2.44
N PHE A 11 -8.21 -4.42 3.41
CA PHE A 11 -7.19 -5.45 3.60
C PHE A 11 -7.83 -6.77 4.04
N VAL A 12 -7.10 -7.86 3.85
CA VAL A 12 -7.50 -9.18 4.37
C VAL A 12 -6.37 -9.68 5.26
N ASN A 13 -6.66 -9.88 6.54
CA ASN A 13 -5.69 -10.41 7.49
C ASN A 13 -5.12 -11.75 7.01
N GLY A 14 -3.79 -11.90 7.10
CA GLY A 14 -3.08 -13.10 6.69
C GLY A 14 -2.98 -13.33 5.18
N ARG A 15 -3.43 -12.37 4.34
CA ARG A 15 -3.27 -12.45 2.89
C ARG A 15 -2.38 -11.32 2.36
N PRO A 16 -1.62 -11.57 1.27
CA PRO A 16 -0.86 -10.54 0.62
C PRO A 16 -1.78 -9.46 0.03
N LEU A 17 -1.23 -8.25 -0.11
CA LEU A 17 -1.89 -7.16 -0.82
C LEU A 17 -2.12 -7.57 -2.29
N PRO A 18 -3.24 -7.18 -2.92
CA PRO A 18 -3.48 -7.49 -4.32
C PRO A 18 -2.33 -7.01 -5.21
N GLU A 19 -1.95 -7.82 -6.20
CA GLU A 19 -0.78 -7.54 -7.06
C GLU A 19 -0.87 -6.18 -7.75
N VAL A 20 -2.07 -5.80 -8.18
CA VAL A 20 -2.34 -4.46 -8.75
C VAL A 20 -1.95 -3.31 -7.81
N ILE A 21 -2.18 -3.45 -6.50
CA ILE A 21 -1.81 -2.42 -5.52
C ILE A 21 -0.31 -2.43 -5.29
N ARG A 22 0.31 -3.61 -5.25
CA ARG A 22 1.78 -3.74 -5.10
C ARG A 22 2.50 -3.08 -6.27
N GLN A 23 2.06 -3.35 -7.51
CA GLN A 23 2.60 -2.70 -8.71
C GLN A 23 2.43 -1.19 -8.67
N ARG A 24 1.27 -0.70 -8.22
CA ARG A 24 1.01 0.73 -8.06
C ARG A 24 1.94 1.40 -7.04
N ILE A 25 2.29 0.72 -5.95
CA ILE A 25 3.28 1.22 -4.97
C ILE A 25 4.64 1.42 -5.65
N VAL A 26 5.09 0.43 -6.43
CA VAL A 26 6.39 0.48 -7.13
C VAL A 26 6.39 1.57 -8.20
N ASP A 27 5.33 1.64 -9.01
CA ASP A 27 5.20 2.63 -10.09
C ASP A 27 5.22 4.07 -9.55
N MET A 28 4.47 4.35 -8.48
CA MET A 28 4.47 5.68 -7.84
C MET A 28 5.84 6.02 -7.23
N ALA A 29 6.54 5.04 -6.63
CA ALA A 29 7.87 5.26 -6.11
C ALA A 29 8.89 5.55 -7.22
N HIS A 30 8.82 4.85 -8.35
CA HIS A 30 9.63 5.13 -9.54
C HIS A 30 9.36 6.52 -10.12
N GLN A 31 8.13 7.04 -10.01
CA GLN A 31 7.78 8.41 -10.36
C GLN A 31 8.27 9.46 -9.35
N GLY A 32 8.98 9.05 -8.29
CA GLY A 32 9.51 9.94 -7.26
C GLY A 32 8.49 10.34 -6.19
N VAL A 33 7.33 9.69 -6.14
CA VAL A 33 6.33 9.95 -5.09
C VAL A 33 6.85 9.46 -3.75
N ARG A 34 6.70 10.26 -2.70
CA ARG A 34 7.18 9.91 -1.37
C ARG A 34 6.38 8.73 -0.79
N PRO A 35 7.02 7.77 -0.09
CA PRO A 35 6.32 6.62 0.50
C PRO A 35 5.13 6.98 1.41
N CYS A 36 5.23 8.10 2.14
CA CYS A 36 4.14 8.62 2.96
C CYS A 36 2.92 9.06 2.13
N ASP A 37 3.14 9.62 0.95
CA ASP A 37 2.09 10.03 0.02
C ASP A 37 1.47 8.81 -0.68
N ILE A 38 2.29 7.82 -1.06
CA ILE A 38 1.83 6.53 -1.59
C ILE A 38 0.88 5.84 -0.60
N SER A 39 1.29 5.77 0.67
CA SER A 39 0.49 5.23 1.78
C SER A 39 -0.89 5.89 1.85
N ARG A 40 -0.95 7.23 1.79
CA ARG A 40 -2.21 7.99 1.85
C ARG A 40 -3.08 7.81 0.60
N GLN A 41 -2.47 7.86 -0.59
CA GLN A 41 -3.20 7.77 -1.86
C GLN A 41 -3.78 6.38 -2.10
N LEU A 42 -3.00 5.33 -1.83
CA LEU A 42 -3.45 3.95 -1.99
C LEU A 42 -4.19 3.41 -0.77
N ARG A 43 -4.24 4.21 0.32
CA ARG A 43 -4.81 3.83 1.62
C ARG A 43 -4.21 2.54 2.15
N VAL A 44 -2.89 2.41 2.07
CA VAL A 44 -2.12 1.24 2.52
C VAL A 44 -1.23 1.67 3.68
N SER A 45 -1.10 0.84 4.72
CA SER A 45 -0.27 1.17 5.87
C SER A 45 1.19 1.45 5.47
N HIS A 46 1.84 2.41 6.15
CA HIS A 46 3.23 2.77 5.88
C HIS A 46 4.20 1.58 5.94
N GLY A 47 4.01 0.67 6.91
CA GLY A 47 4.82 -0.54 7.01
C GLY A 47 4.69 -1.48 5.80
N CYS A 48 3.51 -1.53 5.18
CA CYS A 48 3.31 -2.30 3.94
C CYS A 48 4.02 -1.63 2.77
N VAL A 49 3.94 -0.31 2.63
CA VAL A 49 4.67 0.43 1.58
C VAL A 49 6.18 0.21 1.72
N SER A 50 6.72 0.36 2.93
CA SER A 50 8.14 0.14 3.21
C SER A 50 8.60 -1.28 2.85
N LYS A 51 7.79 -2.30 3.19
CA LYS A 51 8.07 -3.72 2.86
C LYS A 51 7.97 -4.08 1.38
N ILE A 52 7.33 -3.24 0.56
CA ILE A 52 7.25 -3.44 -0.89
C ILE A 52 8.41 -2.74 -1.60
N LEU A 53 8.92 -1.63 -1.04
CA LEU A 53 9.99 -0.83 -1.64
C LEU A 53 11.39 -1.22 -1.17
N GLY A 54 11.52 -1.93 -0.05
CA GLY A 54 12.78 -2.49 0.47
C GLY A 54 12.69 -4.01 0.59
#